data_AF-A0A7C4T8I9-F1
#
_entry.id   AF-A0A7C4T8I9-F1
#
_cell.length_a   1.000
_cell.length_b   1.000
_cell.length_c   1.000
_cell.angle_alpha   90.00
_cell.angle_beta   90.00
_cell.angle_gamma   90.00
#
_symmetry.space_group_name_H-M   'P 1'
#
loop_
_entity.id
_entity.type
_entity.pdbx_description
1 polymer ?
#
loop_
_entity_poly.entity_id
_entity_poly.type
_entity_poly.pdbx_seq_one_letter_code
_entity_poly.pdbx_strand_id
1 'polypeptide(L)'
;MPLYTGLCHYPVYDKNKNVICAQITPIDLHDMARLSVTFGVEACYIINPLKDQLEIAQRIIEHWILGFGASYNPHRKLAMERLRLCHSLEDAMEEIRLKQGFTPLLIATDASQKGRLLSYAKVRAM
;
A
#
# COMPACT_ATOMS: atom_id res chain seq x y z
N MET A 1 -7.53 16.01 -5.85
CA MET A 1 -6.22 15.32 -5.96
C MET A 1 -6.43 13.84 -5.77
N PRO A 2 -5.79 12.97 -6.57
CA PRO A 2 -5.82 11.52 -6.35
C PRO A 2 -5.15 11.17 -5.02
N LEU A 3 -5.75 10.24 -4.29
CA LEU A 3 -5.21 9.71 -3.04
C LEU A 3 -4.52 8.36 -3.32
N TYR A 4 -3.36 8.16 -2.73
CA TYR A 4 -2.62 6.90 -2.75
C TYR A 4 -2.30 6.47 -1.33
N THR A 5 -2.18 5.16 -1.12
CA THR A 5 -1.75 4.61 0.18
C THR A 5 -0.54 3.70 -0.02
N GLY A 6 0.28 3.55 1.02
CA GLY A 6 1.43 2.66 1.03
C GLY A 6 1.49 1.87 2.32
N LEU A 7 1.62 0.54 2.21
CA LEU A 7 1.87 -0.35 3.34
C LEU A 7 3.36 -0.74 3.33
N CYS A 8 4.12 -0.07 4.20
CA CYS A 8 5.56 -0.27 4.32
C CYS A 8 5.88 -1.49 5.17
N HIS A 9 6.63 -2.44 4.60
CA HIS A 9 7.20 -3.57 5.34
C HIS A 9 8.68 -3.36 5.67
N TYR A 10 9.31 -2.34 5.08
CA TYR A 10 10.66 -1.90 5.42
C TYR A 10 10.82 -0.40 5.08
N PRO A 11 11.62 0.36 5.85
CA PRO A 11 12.12 0.00 7.18
C PRO A 11 11.01 0.08 8.23
N VAL A 12 10.83 -0.96 9.04
CA VAL A 12 9.87 -0.95 10.17
C VAL A 12 10.54 -1.43 11.45
N TYR A 13 9.95 -1.10 12.60
CA TYR A 13 10.49 -1.49 13.90
C TYR A 13 9.91 -2.82 14.41
N ASP A 14 10.77 -3.67 14.97
CA ASP A 14 10.34 -4.78 15.82
C ASP A 14 9.99 -4.29 17.26
N LYS A 15 9.59 -5.23 18.13
CA LYS A 15 9.29 -4.94 19.54
C LYS A 15 10.45 -4.35 20.35
N ASN A 16 11.68 -4.52 19.87
CA ASN A 16 12.91 -4.02 20.48
C ASN A 16 13.43 -2.74 19.81
N LYS A 17 12.68 -2.18 18.85
CA LYS A 17 13.05 -1.02 18.02
C LYS A 17 14.24 -1.25 17.08
N ASN A 18 14.53 -2.51 16.75
CA ASN A 18 15.42 -2.81 15.64
C ASN A 18 14.71 -2.57 14.32
N VAL A 19 15.42 -2.03 13.33
CA VAL A 19 14.91 -1.93 11.97
C VAL A 19 14.93 -3.31 11.33
N ILE A 20 13.77 -3.77 10.89
CA ILE A 20 13.57 -5.07 10.26
C ILE A 20 12.79 -4.93 8.95
N CYS A 21 12.78 -6.00 8.16
CA CYS A 21 11.80 -6.20 7.09
C CYS A 21 10.70 -7.14 7.59
N ALA A 22 9.47 -6.65 7.66
CA ALA A 22 8.31 -7.45 8.01
C ALA A 22 7.85 -8.33 6.84
N GLN A 23 7.17 -9.43 7.15
CA GLN A 23 6.52 -10.29 6.15
C GLN A 23 5.23 -9.66 5.66
N ILE A 24 4.92 -9.86 4.38
CA ILE A 24 3.62 -9.49 3.82
C ILE A 24 2.59 -10.51 4.28
N THR A 25 1.53 -10.05 4.92
CA THR A 25 0.42 -10.94 5.28
C THR A 25 -0.65 -10.94 4.19
N PRO A 26 -1.21 -12.11 3.79
CA PRO A 26 -2.28 -12.15 2.80
C PRO A 26 -3.53 -11.36 3.21
N ILE A 27 -3.81 -11.27 4.52
CA ILE A 27 -4.97 -10.53 5.03
C ILE A 27 -4.83 -9.02 4.79
N ASP A 28 -3.64 -8.45 4.96
CA ASP A 28 -3.39 -7.03 4.68
C ASP A 28 -3.62 -6.70 3.20
N LEU A 29 -3.25 -7.60 2.27
CA LEU A 29 -3.52 -7.42 0.84
C LEU A 29 -5.02 -7.28 0.60
N HIS A 30 -5.82 -8.18 1.17
CA HIS A 30 -7.28 -8.15 1.03
C HIS A 30 -7.90 -6.90 1.64
N ASP A 31 -7.49 -6.51 2.84
CA ASP A 31 -8.09 -5.37 3.53
C ASP A 31 -7.70 -4.04 2.88
N MET A 32 -6.43 -3.85 2.52
CA MET A 32 -5.99 -2.65 1.80
C MET A 32 -6.64 -2.53 0.43
N ALA A 33 -6.80 -3.63 -0.29
CA ALA A 33 -7.52 -3.66 -1.57
C ALA A 33 -8.98 -3.18 -1.42
N ARG A 34 -9.69 -3.69 -0.40
CA ARG A 34 -11.09 -3.34 -0.12
C ARG A 34 -11.25 -1.89 0.33
N LEU A 35 -10.38 -1.43 1.22
CA LEU A 35 -10.34 -0.04 1.67
C LEU A 35 -10.09 0.90 0.49
N SER A 36 -9.20 0.51 -0.42
CA SER A 36 -8.87 1.33 -1.59
C SER A 36 -10.09 1.60 -2.47
N VAL A 37 -10.89 0.56 -2.76
CA VAL A 37 -12.14 0.74 -3.51
C VAL A 37 -13.17 1.54 -2.71
N THR A 38 -13.32 1.23 -1.42
CA THR A 38 -14.34 1.84 -0.55
C THR A 38 -14.15 3.36 -0.43
N PHE A 39 -12.91 3.82 -0.28
CA PHE A 39 -12.59 5.23 -0.08
C PHE A 39 -12.11 5.94 -1.35
N GLY A 40 -12.15 5.28 -2.50
CA GLY A 40 -11.72 5.88 -3.77
C GLY A 40 -10.22 6.18 -3.84
N VAL A 41 -9.39 5.38 -3.16
CA VAL A 41 -7.93 5.42 -3.29
C VAL A 41 -7.54 4.92 -4.67
N GLU A 42 -6.68 5.67 -5.35
CA GLU A 42 -6.27 5.39 -6.72
C GLU A 42 -5.48 4.08 -6.82
N ALA A 43 -4.49 3.90 -5.93
CA ALA A 43 -3.77 2.65 -5.75
C ALA A 43 -3.21 2.53 -4.32
N CYS A 44 -3.03 1.28 -3.87
CA CYS A 44 -2.31 0.95 -2.65
C CYS A 44 -1.01 0.20 -2.96
N TYR A 45 0.12 0.80 -2.59
CA TYR A 45 1.44 0.22 -2.76
C TYR A 45 1.79 -0.71 -1.59
N ILE A 46 2.17 -1.94 -1.87
CA ILE A 46 2.72 -2.89 -0.92
C ILE A 46 4.24 -2.84 -1.10
N ILE A 47 4.93 -2.25 -0.12
CA ILE A 47 6.34 -1.89 -0.22
C ILE A 47 7.15 -2.92 0.56
N ASN A 48 7.97 -3.71 -0.13
CA ASN A 48 8.85 -4.70 0.49
C ASN A 48 10.11 -4.92 -0.36
N PRO A 49 11.33 -4.76 0.19
CA PRO A 49 12.55 -4.92 -0.59
C PRO A 49 12.85 -6.37 -0.98
N LEU A 50 12.27 -7.35 -0.27
CA LEU A 50 12.53 -8.77 -0.50
C LEU A 50 11.72 -9.28 -1.69
N LYS A 51 12.43 -9.66 -2.76
CA LYS A 51 11.84 -10.19 -4.00
C LYS A 51 10.89 -11.35 -3.75
N ASP A 52 11.29 -12.32 -2.92
CA ASP A 52 10.48 -13.51 -2.62
C ASP A 52 9.14 -13.16 -1.95
N GLN A 53 9.12 -12.10 -1.12
CA GLN A 53 7.88 -11.61 -0.51
C GLN A 53 6.96 -10.99 -1.58
N LEU A 54 7.52 -10.18 -2.49
CA LEU A 54 6.75 -9.61 -3.60
C LEU A 54 6.24 -10.69 -4.56
N GLU A 55 7.01 -11.74 -4.83
CA GLU A 55 6.57 -12.86 -5.68
C GLU A 55 5.40 -13.62 -5.05
N ILE A 56 5.42 -13.86 -3.73
CA ILE A 56 4.30 -14.47 -3.00
C ILE A 56 3.07 -13.55 -3.07
N ALA A 57 3.23 -12.25 -2.83
CA ALA A 57 2.13 -11.29 -2.91
C ALA A 57 1.53 -11.24 -4.32
N GLN A 58 2.38 -11.23 -5.36
CA GLN A 58 1.97 -11.23 -6.76
C GLN A 58 1.12 -12.45 -7.10
N ARG A 59 1.55 -13.64 -6.69
CA ARG A 59 0.79 -14.89 -6.90
C ARG A 59 -0.60 -14.85 -6.23
N ILE A 60 -0.69 -14.27 -5.04
CA ILE A 60 -1.98 -14.10 -4.35
C ILE A 60 -2.87 -13.14 -5.14
N ILE A 61 -2.33 -12.00 -5.58
CA ILE A 61 -3.07 -11.00 -6.36
C ILE A 61 -3.58 -11.62 -7.67
N GLU A 62 -2.73 -12.29 -8.42
CA GLU A 62 -3.08 -12.94 -9.70
C GLU A 62 -4.16 -14.01 -9.54
N HIS A 63 -4.13 -14.79 -8.46
CA HIS A 63 -5.17 -15.78 -8.18
C HIS A 63 -6.57 -15.14 -8.11
N TRP A 64 -6.67 -13.92 -7.58
CA TRP A 64 -7.94 -13.20 -7.43
C TRP A 64 -8.30 -12.33 -8.64
N ILE A 65 -7.35 -11.96 -9.49
CA ILE A 65 -7.59 -11.17 -10.71
C ILE A 65 -7.86 -12.04 -11.94
N LEU A 66 -7.07 -13.09 -12.12
CA LEU A 66 -7.04 -13.95 -13.31
C LEU A 66 -7.47 -15.39 -13.03
N GLY A 67 -7.23 -15.88 -11.81
CA GLY A 67 -7.53 -17.26 -11.42
C GLY A 67 -9.00 -17.52 -11.10
N PHE A 68 -9.30 -18.72 -10.58
CA PHE A 68 -10.65 -19.11 -10.16
C PHE A 68 -11.28 -18.12 -9.15
N GLY A 69 -10.47 -17.46 -8.32
CA GLY A 69 -10.96 -16.43 -7.40
C GLY A 69 -11.68 -15.27 -8.10
N ALA A 70 -11.29 -14.96 -9.34
CA ALA A 70 -11.88 -13.91 -10.16
C ALA A 70 -13.31 -14.22 -10.61
N SER A 71 -13.62 -15.48 -10.94
CA SER A 71 -14.97 -15.91 -11.31
C SER A 71 -15.86 -16.12 -10.09
N TYR A 72 -15.27 -16.44 -8.93
CA TYR A 72 -16.01 -16.66 -7.70
C TYR A 72 -16.49 -15.36 -7.03
N ASN A 73 -15.68 -14.29 -7.03
CA ASN A 73 -16.05 -13.01 -6.40
C ASN A 73 -15.59 -11.79 -7.21
N PRO A 74 -16.46 -11.22 -8.06
CA PRO A 74 -16.13 -10.07 -8.90
C PRO A 74 -15.71 -8.82 -8.11
N HIS A 75 -16.30 -8.58 -6.93
CA HIS A 75 -15.92 -7.44 -6.09
C HIS A 75 -14.50 -7.55 -5.55
N ARG A 76 -14.07 -8.78 -5.24
CA ARG A 76 -12.70 -9.04 -4.78
C ARG A 76 -11.68 -8.85 -5.88
N LYS A 77 -12.01 -9.22 -7.12
CA LYS A 77 -11.19 -8.91 -8.30
C LYS A 77 -10.96 -7.40 -8.43
N LEU A 78 -12.04 -6.62 -8.47
CA LEU A 78 -11.97 -5.16 -8.61
C LEU A 78 -11.15 -4.50 -7.50
N ALA A 79 -11.22 -5.04 -6.28
CA ALA A 79 -10.40 -4.58 -5.17
C ALA A 79 -8.90 -4.88 -5.40
N MET A 80 -8.56 -6.10 -5.81
CA MET A 80 -7.17 -6.51 -6.00
C MET A 80 -6.45 -5.73 -7.11
N GLU A 81 -7.19 -5.27 -8.13
CA GLU A 81 -6.65 -4.41 -9.19
C GLU A 81 -6.12 -3.05 -8.68
N ARG A 82 -6.45 -2.65 -7.44
CA ARG A 82 -5.90 -1.45 -6.78
C ARG A 82 -4.52 -1.64 -6.17
N LEU A 83 -4.06 -2.87 -5.99
CA LEU A 83 -2.76 -3.12 -5.37
C LEU A 83 -1.61 -2.92 -6.36
N ARG A 84 -0.50 -2.35 -5.89
CA ARG A 84 0.77 -2.24 -6.61
C ARG A 84 1.88 -2.79 -5.73
N LEU A 85 2.86 -3.44 -6.32
CA LEU A 85 4.01 -4.00 -5.61
C LEU A 85 5.26 -3.21 -5.98
N CYS A 86 6.08 -2.83 -5.00
CA CYS A 86 7.34 -2.13 -5.25
C CYS A 86 8.38 -2.44 -4.16
N HIS A 87 9.66 -2.19 -4.49
CA HIS A 87 10.77 -2.54 -3.60
C HIS A 87 11.00 -1.48 -2.52
N SER A 88 10.68 -0.21 -2.81
CA SER A 88 10.93 0.91 -1.92
C SER A 88 9.79 1.93 -1.93
N LEU A 89 9.81 2.84 -0.95
CA LEU A 89 8.88 3.97 -0.91
C LEU A 89 9.18 4.95 -2.04
N GLU A 90 10.46 5.09 -2.38
CA GLU A 90 10.97 5.90 -3.47
C GLU A 90 10.41 5.44 -4.81
N ASP A 91 10.37 4.12 -5.06
CA ASP A 91 9.77 3.55 -6.27
C ASP A 91 8.29 3.92 -6.38
N ALA A 92 7.54 3.83 -5.27
CA ALA A 92 6.13 4.20 -5.24
C ALA A 92 5.93 5.70 -5.53
N MET A 93 6.75 6.56 -4.91
CA MET A 93 6.69 8.01 -5.13
C MET A 93 7.03 8.36 -6.59
N GLU A 94 8.02 7.69 -7.17
CA GLU A 94 8.43 7.91 -8.55
C GLU A 94 7.36 7.44 -9.54
N GLU A 95 6.75 6.27 -9.32
CA GLU A 95 5.63 5.81 -10.14
C GLU A 95 4.45 6.79 -10.09
N ILE A 96 4.09 7.27 -8.90
CA ILE A 96 3.04 8.29 -8.73
C ILE A 96 3.42 9.58 -9.45
N ARG A 97 4.67 10.04 -9.32
CA ARG A 97 5.17 11.26 -9.97
C ARG A 97 5.10 11.14 -11.49
N LEU A 98 5.51 10.01 -12.05
CA LEU A 98 5.45 9.76 -13.49
C LEU A 98 3.99 9.69 -13.98
N LYS A 99 3.08 9.10 -13.20
CA LYS A 99 1.66 8.98 -13.55
C LYS A 99 0.90 10.31 -13.45
N GLN A 100 1.22 11.14 -12.47
CA GLN A 100 0.47 12.37 -12.15
C GLN A 100 1.15 13.66 -12.67
N GLY A 101 2.43 13.61 -13.01
CA GLY A 101 3.20 14.76 -13.48
C GLY A 101 3.71 15.69 -12.36
N PHE A 102 3.49 15.35 -11.10
CA PHE A 102 3.95 16.12 -9.94
C PHE A 102 4.36 15.21 -8.78
N THR A 103 5.27 15.66 -7.92
CA THR A 103 5.71 14.92 -6.75
C THR A 103 4.59 14.84 -5.71
N PRO A 104 4.21 13.63 -5.24
CA PRO A 104 3.15 13.51 -4.25
C PRO A 104 3.55 14.09 -2.90
N LEU A 105 2.59 14.66 -2.18
CA LEU A 105 2.75 15.00 -0.78
C LEU A 105 2.79 13.70 0.06
N LEU A 106 3.94 13.40 0.64
CA LEU A 106 4.11 12.22 1.50
C LEU A 106 3.66 12.53 2.94
N ILE A 107 2.75 11.69 3.46
CA ILE A 107 2.21 11.80 4.81
C ILE A 107 2.39 10.46 5.52
N ALA A 108 3.14 10.46 6.62
CA ALA A 108 3.28 9.29 7.48
C ALA A 108 2.18 9.24 8.54
N THR A 109 1.78 8.03 8.92
CA THR A 109 0.84 7.78 10.03
C THR A 109 1.56 7.06 11.16
N ASP A 110 1.37 7.53 12.39
CA ASP A 110 1.91 6.89 13.58
C ASP A 110 0.88 7.00 14.71
N ALA A 111 0.77 5.95 15.53
CA ALA A 111 -0.03 5.95 16.75
C ALA A 111 0.71 6.66 17.91
N SER A 112 2.03 6.79 17.82
CA SER A 112 2.84 7.52 18.79
C SER A 112 2.54 9.02 18.67
N GLN A 113 2.26 9.69 19.80
CA GLN A 113 2.00 11.14 19.83
C GLN A 113 3.30 11.96 19.76
N LYS A 114 4.32 11.46 19.06
CA LYS A 114 5.66 12.06 19.02
C LYS A 114 5.90 12.77 17.70
N GLY A 115 6.65 13.87 17.76
CA GLY A 115 7.02 14.65 16.58
C GLY A 115 5.96 15.67 16.15
N ARG A 116 6.05 16.10 14.89
CA ARG A 116 5.14 17.10 14.31
C ARG A 116 3.85 16.44 13.85
N LEU A 117 2.82 16.51 14.68
CA LEU A 117 1.49 16.01 14.37
C LEU A 117 0.71 17.01 13.50
N LEU A 118 -0.02 16.51 12.51
CA LEU A 118 -0.96 17.29 11.70
C LEU A 118 -2.38 16.80 11.99
N SER A 119 -3.33 17.73 12.18
CA SER A 119 -4.73 17.35 12.30
C SER A 119 -5.28 16.92 10.93
N TYR A 120 -6.30 16.07 10.92
CA TYR A 120 -6.99 15.69 9.68
C TYR A 120 -7.52 16.90 8.91
N ALA A 121 -8.01 17.93 9.63
CA ALA A 121 -8.48 19.17 8.99
C ALA A 121 -7.34 19.91 8.28
N LYS A 122 -6.15 19.94 8.88
CA LYS A 122 -4.97 20.56 8.28
C LYS A 122 -4.49 19.80 7.06
N VAL A 123 -4.45 18.46 7.11
CA VAL A 123 -4.08 17.62 5.96
C VAL A 123 -5.07 17.80 4.80
N ARG A 124 -6.38 17.89 5.06
CA ARG A 124 -7.39 18.12 4.02
C ARG A 124 -7.30 19.50 3.33
N ALA A 125 -6.66 20.47 3.98
CA ALA A 125 -6.50 21.83 3.46
C ALA A 125 -5.18 22.05 2.71
N MET A 126 -4.28 21.05 2.73
CA MET A 126 -3.05 21.02 1.93
C MET A 126 -3.35 20.55 0.51
#